data_AF-A0A2V6X303-F1
#
_entry.id   AF-A0A2V6X303-F1
#
_cell.length_a   1.000
_cell.length_b   1.000
_cell.length_c   1.000
_cell.angle_alpha   90.00
_cell.angle_beta   90.00
_cell.angle_gamma   90.00
#
_symmetry.space_group_name_H-M   'P 1'
#
loop_
_entity.id
_entity.type
_entity.pdbx_description
1 polymer ?
#
loop_
_entity_poly.entity_id
_entity_poly.type
_entity_poly.pdbx_seq_one_letter_code
_entity_poly.pdbx_strand_id
1 'polypeptide(L)'
;MALLTALVLPACMARTIEPGAISPAKPSAAGAAERIVQLPSGATLTVAADWAVTALADGLTLEDPERRLKIELVEVDATPGLSAAIVTAWARRRQDFNRRELGASDSPGREGWDLFRWARY
;
A
#
# COMPACT_ATOMS: atom_id res chain seq x y z
N MET A 1 -1.24 71.44 -2.43
CA MET A 1 -2.55 71.07 -3.01
C MET A 1 -2.29 70.15 -4.18
N ALA A 2 -2.97 69.00 -4.21
CA ALA A 2 -2.90 67.91 -5.19
C ALA A 2 -1.72 66.90 -5.08
N LEU A 3 -2.11 65.74 -4.58
CA LEU A 3 -1.50 64.41 -4.55
C LEU A 3 -1.60 63.78 -5.96
N LEU A 4 -0.62 62.97 -6.41
CA LEU A 4 -0.86 61.57 -6.85
C LEU A 4 0.41 60.83 -7.27
N THR A 5 0.32 59.52 -7.14
CA THR A 5 1.34 58.49 -6.98
C THR A 5 1.53 57.67 -8.27
N ALA A 6 2.73 57.15 -8.54
CA ALA A 6 2.93 55.96 -9.38
C ALA A 6 4.24 55.27 -8.96
N LEU A 7 4.17 54.24 -8.11
CA LEU A 7 4.17 52.82 -8.44
C LEU A 7 5.56 52.30 -8.88
N VAL A 8 6.40 51.95 -7.89
CA VAL A 8 7.60 51.13 -8.09
C VAL A 8 7.15 49.66 -8.14
N LEU A 9 7.32 49.02 -9.29
CA LEU A 9 7.20 47.57 -9.45
C LEU A 9 8.36 46.88 -8.71
N PRO A 10 8.11 46.02 -7.71
CA PRO A 10 9.17 45.16 -7.19
C PRO A 10 9.48 44.07 -8.22
N ALA A 11 10.76 43.94 -8.55
CA ALA A 11 11.29 42.84 -9.34
C ALA A 11 10.88 41.51 -8.70
N CYS A 12 10.10 40.71 -9.42
CA CYS A 12 9.86 39.31 -9.11
C CYS A 12 11.20 38.56 -9.24
N MET A 13 11.97 38.52 -8.16
CA MET A 13 13.04 37.55 -7.99
C MET A 13 12.41 36.16 -8.07
N ALA A 14 12.64 35.48 -9.19
CA ALA A 14 12.28 34.09 -9.39
C ALA A 14 12.95 33.26 -8.29
N ARG A 15 12.16 32.83 -7.31
CA ARG A 15 12.61 31.90 -6.29
C ARG A 15 12.67 30.53 -6.96
N THR A 16 13.87 30.13 -7.37
CA THR A 16 14.13 28.75 -7.78
C THR A 16 13.73 27.85 -6.62
N ILE A 17 12.63 27.12 -6.78
CA ILE A 17 12.24 26.05 -5.86
C ILE A 17 13.22 24.92 -6.17
N GLU A 18 14.27 24.79 -5.36
CA GLU A 18 15.07 23.56 -5.37
C GLU A 18 14.10 22.40 -5.10
N PRO A 19 14.03 21.38 -5.96
CA PRO A 19 13.27 20.18 -5.64
C PRO A 19 13.94 19.56 -4.42
N GLY A 20 13.36 19.82 -3.25
CA GLY A 20 13.74 19.18 -2.00
C GLY A 20 13.75 17.69 -2.26
N ALA A 21 14.94 17.11 -2.20
CA ALA A 21 15.12 15.68 -2.28
C ALA A 21 14.23 15.07 -1.20
N ILE A 22 13.13 14.45 -1.62
CA ILE A 22 12.34 13.57 -0.78
C ILE A 22 13.26 12.37 -0.59
N SER A 23 14.15 12.45 0.40
CA SER A 23 14.92 11.29 0.82
C SER A 23 13.88 10.22 1.16
N PRO A 24 13.85 9.07 0.48
CA PRO A 24 12.95 8.00 0.88
C PRO A 24 13.22 7.76 2.35
N ALA A 25 12.17 7.81 3.18
CA ALA A 25 12.29 7.46 4.57
C ALA A 25 12.96 6.07 4.61
N LYS A 26 14.18 6.01 5.14
CA LYS A 26 14.87 4.75 5.36
C LYS A 26 13.91 3.88 6.17
N PRO A 27 13.59 2.64 5.73
CA PRO A 27 12.81 1.73 6.56
C PRO A 27 13.47 1.71 7.93
N SER A 28 12.72 2.01 8.97
CA SER A 28 13.18 1.91 10.35
C SER A 28 13.34 0.43 10.70
N ALA A 29 14.34 -0.22 10.11
CA ALA A 29 14.77 -1.57 10.40
C ALA A 29 15.69 -1.57 11.64
N ALA A 30 15.18 -1.01 12.74
CA ALA A 30 15.85 -1.04 14.02
C ALA A 30 14.89 -1.58 15.09
N GLY A 31 14.88 -2.91 15.25
CA GLY A 31 14.65 -3.54 16.55
C GLY A 31 13.26 -4.06 16.88
N ALA A 32 12.32 -4.18 15.93
CA ALA A 32 11.17 -5.05 16.18
C ALA A 32 11.64 -6.51 16.07
N ALA A 33 11.47 -7.31 17.12
CA ALA A 33 11.67 -8.75 17.00
C ALA A 33 10.75 -9.26 15.88
N GLU A 34 11.21 -10.19 15.06
CA GLU A 34 10.42 -10.78 13.98
C GLU A 34 9.93 -12.17 14.40
N ARG A 35 8.77 -12.58 13.89
CA ARG A 35 8.27 -13.95 14.01
C ARG A 35 7.82 -14.49 12.66
N ILE A 36 7.96 -15.80 12.49
CA ILE A 36 7.48 -16.49 11.31
C ILE A 36 6.06 -17.00 11.58
N VAL A 37 5.14 -16.75 10.65
CA VAL A 37 3.79 -17.30 10.65
C VAL A 37 3.58 -18.17 9.40
N GLN A 38 2.74 -19.19 9.52
CA GLN A 38 2.38 -20.07 8.40
C GLN A 38 0.98 -19.74 7.89
N LEU A 39 0.81 -19.78 6.58
CA LEU A 39 -0.49 -19.71 5.92
C LEU A 39 -1.07 -21.12 5.67
N PRO A 40 -2.37 -21.26 5.35
CA PRO A 40 -3.00 -22.56 5.09
C PRO A 40 -2.31 -23.38 3.98
N SER A 41 -1.77 -22.73 2.95
CA SER A 41 -0.97 -23.38 1.89
C SER A 41 0.36 -23.98 2.37
N GLY A 42 0.79 -23.67 3.60
CA GLY A 42 2.12 -24.00 4.13
C GLY A 42 3.17 -22.93 3.83
N ALA A 43 2.83 -21.88 3.06
CA ALA A 43 3.71 -20.72 2.87
C ALA A 43 4.03 -20.04 4.21
N THR A 44 5.23 -19.46 4.32
CA THR A 44 5.66 -18.73 5.51
C THR A 44 5.76 -17.24 5.25
N LEU A 45 5.45 -16.45 6.28
CA LEU A 45 5.58 -15.00 6.26
C LEU A 45 6.34 -14.54 7.50
N THR A 46 7.33 -13.68 7.32
CA THR A 46 7.99 -12.97 8.42
C THR A 46 7.17 -11.73 8.76
N VAL A 47 6.78 -11.60 10.03
CA VAL A 47 5.95 -10.50 10.54
C VAL A 47 6.62 -9.90 11.76
N ALA A 48 6.53 -8.58 11.92
CA ALA A 48 6.97 -7.92 13.15
C ALA A 48 6.20 -8.46 14.37
N ALA A 49 6.91 -8.74 15.47
CA ALA A 49 6.38 -9.48 16.61
C ALA A 49 5.30 -8.70 17.38
N ASP A 50 5.29 -7.38 17.29
CA ASP A 50 4.32 -6.49 17.91
C ASP A 50 3.02 -6.33 17.10
N TRP A 51 2.98 -6.81 15.84
CA TRP A 51 1.74 -6.82 15.05
C TRP A 51 0.78 -7.88 15.56
N ALA A 52 -0.51 -7.57 15.55
CA ALA A 52 -1.55 -8.56 15.80
C ALA A 52 -1.72 -9.45 14.56
N VAL A 53 -1.72 -10.77 14.76
CA VAL A 53 -1.97 -11.76 13.70
C VAL A 53 -3.20 -12.56 14.07
N THR A 54 -4.21 -12.53 13.21
CA THR A 54 -5.40 -13.36 13.32
C THR A 54 -5.42 -14.36 12.19
N ALA A 55 -5.36 -15.65 12.52
CA ALA A 55 -5.47 -16.72 11.54
C ALA A 55 -6.92 -16.90 11.08
N LEU A 56 -7.09 -17.16 9.78
CA LEU A 56 -8.36 -17.37 9.12
C LEU A 56 -8.28 -18.65 8.29
N ALA A 57 -9.42 -19.26 7.97
CA ALA A 57 -9.46 -20.51 7.21
C ALA A 57 -8.78 -20.38 5.82
N ASP A 58 -8.75 -19.16 5.28
CA ASP A 58 -8.26 -18.84 3.95
C ASP A 58 -7.11 -17.82 3.96
N GLY A 59 -6.39 -17.67 5.07
CA GLY A 59 -5.24 -16.77 5.16
C GLY A 59 -5.11 -16.13 6.53
N LEU A 60 -4.74 -14.84 6.57
CA LEU A 60 -4.40 -14.13 7.79
C LEU A 60 -4.87 -12.66 7.73
N THR A 61 -5.21 -12.10 8.88
CA THR A 61 -5.31 -10.65 9.09
C THR A 61 -4.13 -10.19 9.94
N LEU A 62 -3.47 -9.13 9.49
CA LEU A 62 -2.38 -8.46 10.19
C LEU A 62 -2.82 -7.03 10.54
N GLU A 63 -2.63 -6.62 11.79
CA GLU A 63 -2.90 -5.25 12.22
C GLU A 63 -1.66 -4.69 12.92
N ASP A 64 -1.32 -3.42 12.62
CA ASP A 64 -0.25 -2.70 13.31
C ASP A 64 -0.58 -2.51 14.80
N PRO A 65 0.42 -2.27 15.66
CA PRO A 65 0.20 -2.08 17.10
C PRO A 65 -0.83 -0.99 17.43
N GLU A 66 -0.87 0.08 16.63
CA GLU A 66 -1.83 1.18 16.78
C GLU A 66 -3.20 0.92 16.15
N ARG A 67 -3.39 -0.21 15.45
CA ARG A 67 -4.62 -0.59 14.73
C ARG A 67 -5.11 0.45 13.73
N ARG A 68 -4.19 1.15 13.07
CA ARG A 68 -4.47 2.12 11.99
C ARG A 68 -4.25 1.53 10.61
N LEU A 69 -3.51 0.42 10.52
CA LEU A 69 -3.22 -0.32 9.31
C LEU A 69 -3.69 -1.76 9.48
N LYS A 70 -4.52 -2.21 8.55
CA LYS A 70 -4.97 -3.60 8.44
C LYS A 70 -4.56 -4.16 7.09
N ILE A 71 -3.89 -5.31 7.09
CA ILE A 71 -3.54 -6.07 5.90
C ILE A 71 -4.28 -7.40 5.97
N GLU A 72 -4.99 -7.76 4.90
CA GLU A 72 -5.62 -9.07 4.77
C GLU A 72 -4.93 -9.87 3.68
N LEU A 73 -4.37 -11.00 4.06
CA LEU A 73 -3.82 -12.00 3.15
C LEU A 73 -4.92 -13.04 2.92
N VAL A 74 -5.21 -13.30 1.64
CA VAL A 74 -6.25 -14.24 1.22
C VAL A 74 -5.66 -15.20 0.20
N GLU A 75 -5.71 -16.48 0.53
CA GLU A 75 -5.34 -17.55 -0.38
C GLU A 75 -6.56 -17.97 -1.20
N VAL A 76 -6.43 -17.84 -2.51
CA VAL A 76 -7.48 -18.17 -3.47
C VAL A 76 -6.88 -19.07 -4.53
N ASP A 77 -7.60 -20.12 -4.91
CA ASP A 77 -7.28 -20.88 -6.10
C ASP A 77 -7.43 -19.99 -7.33
N ALA A 78 -6.30 -19.71 -7.98
CA ALA A 78 -6.22 -18.84 -9.14
C ALA A 78 -6.38 -19.60 -10.47
N THR A 79 -6.79 -20.88 -10.47
CA THR A 79 -7.06 -21.67 -11.69
C THR A 79 -7.93 -20.92 -12.72
N PRO A 80 -9.00 -20.18 -12.32
CA PRO A 80 -9.80 -19.39 -13.27
C PRO A 80 -9.14 -18.09 -13.75
N GLY A 81 -7.93 -17.78 -13.29
CA GLY A 81 -7.16 -16.58 -13.60
C GLY A 81 -7.18 -15.51 -12.50
N LEU A 82 -6.20 -14.61 -12.55
CA LEU A 82 -5.94 -13.61 -11.51
C LEU A 82 -7.13 -12.68 -11.23
N SER A 83 -7.84 -12.22 -12.27
CA SER A 83 -8.99 -11.33 -12.07
C SER A 83 -10.12 -12.00 -11.29
N ALA A 84 -10.39 -13.29 -11.56
CA ALA A 84 -11.38 -14.07 -10.82
C ALA A 84 -10.93 -14.31 -9.37
N ALA A 85 -9.63 -14.52 -9.15
CA ALA A 85 -9.07 -14.64 -7.80
C ALA A 85 -9.25 -13.34 -6.98
N ILE A 86 -9.04 -12.17 -7.58
CA ILE A 86 -9.24 -10.86 -6.93
C ILE A 86 -10.72 -10.64 -6.57
N VAL A 87 -11.65 -10.95 -7.48
CA VAL A 87 -13.10 -10.86 -7.20
C VAL A 87 -13.47 -11.78 -6.04
N THR A 88 -12.94 -13.00 -6.03
CA THR A 88 -13.17 -13.96 -4.95
C THR A 88 -12.61 -13.46 -3.62
N ALA A 89 -11.40 -12.90 -3.61
CA ALA A 89 -10.81 -12.32 -2.40
C ALA A 89 -11.66 -11.17 -1.84
N TRP A 90 -12.15 -10.28 -2.70
CA TRP A 90 -13.09 -9.23 -2.29
C TRP A 90 -14.37 -9.81 -1.71
N ALA A 91 -15.00 -10.77 -2.38
CA ALA A 91 -16.24 -11.38 -1.88
C ALA A 91 -16.10 -12.02 -0.49
N ARG A 92 -14.92 -12.57 -0.16
CA ARG A 92 -14.66 -13.18 1.16
C ARG A 92 -14.43 -12.16 2.27
N ARG A 93 -13.80 -11.02 1.95
CA ARG A 93 -13.43 -10.00 2.96
C ARG A 93 -14.43 -8.86 3.07
N ARG A 94 -15.03 -8.47 1.95
CA ARG A 94 -16.05 -7.43 1.82
C ARG A 94 -17.10 -7.82 0.78
N GLN A 95 -18.16 -8.47 1.26
CA GLN A 95 -19.30 -8.91 0.44
C GLN A 95 -20.04 -7.74 -0.23
N ASP A 96 -19.97 -6.56 0.36
CA ASP A 96 -20.55 -5.31 -0.16
C ASP A 96 -19.61 -4.55 -1.13
N PHE A 97 -18.45 -5.12 -1.47
CA PHE A 97 -17.51 -4.51 -2.39
C PHE A 97 -18.06 -4.49 -3.82
N ASN A 98 -18.50 -3.32 -4.28
CA ASN A 98 -19.07 -3.11 -5.61
C ASN A 98 -18.35 -2.02 -6.42
N ARG A 99 -17.12 -1.68 -6.03
CA ARG A 99 -16.38 -0.59 -6.68
C ARG A 99 -15.91 -1.01 -8.06
N ARG A 100 -15.99 -0.07 -9.00
CA ARG A 100 -15.55 -0.27 -10.39
C ARG A 100 -14.03 -0.12 -10.46
N GLU A 101 -13.33 -1.07 -11.07
CA GLU A 101 -11.91 -0.91 -11.38
C GLU A 101 -11.70 0.31 -12.31
N LEU A 102 -10.91 1.26 -11.83
CA LEU A 102 -10.55 2.50 -12.53
C LEU A 102 -9.24 2.36 -13.31
N GLY A 103 -8.39 1.42 -12.91
CA GLY A 103 -7.15 1.08 -13.60
C GLY A 103 -6.37 0.00 -12.86
N ALA A 104 -5.64 -0.78 -13.64
CA ALA A 104 -4.72 -1.80 -13.14
C ALA A 104 -3.49 -1.86 -14.05
N SER A 105 -2.39 -2.35 -13.51
CA SER A 105 -1.23 -2.72 -14.30
C SER A 105 -0.58 -3.96 -13.74
N ASP A 106 -0.11 -4.79 -14.66
CA ASP A 106 0.71 -5.94 -14.36
C ASP A 106 2.19 -5.55 -14.46
N SER A 107 3.00 -6.20 -13.65
CA SER A 107 4.45 -6.11 -13.67
C SER A 107 5.02 -7.49 -13.33
N PRO A 108 6.24 -7.81 -13.83
CA PRO A 108 6.93 -9.01 -13.39
C PRO A 108 7.01 -9.04 -11.86
N GLY A 109 6.72 -10.20 -11.27
CA GLY A 109 6.91 -10.37 -9.83
C GLY A 109 8.39 -10.29 -9.45
N ARG A 110 8.65 -10.10 -8.15
CA ARG A 110 10.00 -10.06 -7.57
C ARG A 110 10.02 -10.93 -6.32
N GLU A 111 11.22 -11.30 -5.85
CA GLU A 111 11.37 -11.98 -4.54
C GLU A 111 10.53 -13.28 -4.42
N GLY A 112 10.50 -14.08 -5.50
CA GLY A 112 9.76 -15.35 -5.53
C GLY A 112 8.28 -15.23 -5.95
N TRP A 113 7.79 -14.02 -6.24
CA TRP A 113 6.48 -13.81 -6.83
C TRP A 113 6.53 -13.93 -8.36
N ASP A 114 5.53 -14.58 -8.96
CA ASP A 114 5.41 -14.71 -10.42
C ASP A 114 4.93 -13.40 -11.08
N LEU A 115 3.99 -12.71 -10.44
CA LEU A 115 3.37 -11.50 -10.95
C LEU A 115 3.05 -10.53 -9.81
N PHE A 116 3.21 -9.25 -10.08
CA PHE A 116 2.64 -8.18 -9.27
C PHE A 116 1.59 -7.42 -10.06
N ARG A 117 0.36 -7.35 -9.52
CA ARG A 117 -0.72 -6.51 -10.05
C ARG A 117 -1.10 -5.47 -9.01
N TRP A 118 -1.08 -4.20 -9.40
CA TRP A 118 -1.79 -3.16 -8.65
C TRP A 118 -3.10 -2.84 -9.35
N ALA A 119 -4.14 -2.53 -8.57
CA ALA A 119 -5.43 -2.10 -9.08
C ALA A 119 -5.99 -0.98 -8.20
N ARG A 120 -6.68 -0.04 -8.83
CA ARG A 120 -7.42 1.04 -8.19
C ARG A 120 -8.90 0.89 -8.52
N TYR A 121 -9.73 1.01 -7.49
CA TYR A 121 -11.20 0.91 -7.56
C TYR A 121 -11.85 2.17 -6.98
#